data_AF-X1V0H0-F1
#
_entry.id   AF-X1V0H0-F1
#
_cell.length_a   1.000
_cell.length_b   1.000
_cell.length_c   1.000
_cell.angle_alpha   90.00
_cell.angle_beta   90.00
_cell.angle_gamma   90.00
#
_symmetry.space_group_name_H-M   'P 1'
#
loop_
_entity.id
_entity.type
_entity.pdbx_description
1 polymer ?
#
loop_
_entity_poly.entity_id
_entity_poly.type
_entity_poly.pdbx_seq_one_letter_code
_entity_poly.pdbx_strand_id
1 'polypeptide(L)' 'MAIEKEKLIDMYRTMVRHREFDERVGKEFAAGNIPGFIHLSQGHEAIGAGAMAALRADDYITA' A
#
# COMPACT_ATOMS: atom_id res chain seq x y z
N MET A 1 13.48 19.20 7.12
CA MET A 1 12.08 19.54 7.44
C MET A 1 11.51 18.39 8.28
N ALA A 2 10.87 18.68 9.41
CA ALA A 2 10.17 17.64 10.16
C ALA A 2 8.86 17.28 9.44
N ILE A 3 8.47 16.01 9.47
CA ILE A 3 7.16 15.57 8.99
C ILE A 3 6.19 15.70 10.17
N GLU A 4 5.05 16.34 9.95
CA GLU A 4 4.01 16.48 10.97
C GLU A 4 3.54 15.12 11.49
N LYS A 5 3.22 15.04 12.79
CA LYS A 5 2.86 13.79 13.47
C LYS A 5 1.64 13.12 12.80
N GLU A 6 0.66 13.91 12.41
CA GLU A 6 -0.57 13.46 11.74
C GLU A 6 -0.22 12.78 10.42
N LYS A 7 0.69 13.36 9.64
CA LYS A 7 1.16 12.79 8.37
C LYS A 7 1.90 11.48 8.59
N LEU A 8 2.72 11.36 9.64
CA LEU A 8 3.37 10.10 10.02
C LEU A 8 2.35 9.02 10.39
N ILE A 9 1.32 9.37 11.15
CA ILE A 9 0.24 8.45 11.52
C ILE A 9 -0.50 7.96 10.27
N ASP A 10 -0.80 8.84 9.32
CA ASP A 10 -1.53 8.48 8.11
C ASP A 10 -0.69 7.62 7.15
N MET A 11 0.61 7.90 7.03
CA MET A 11 1.55 7.03 6.31
C MET A 11 1.63 5.65 6.96
N TYR A 12 1.71 5.58 8.29
CA TYR A 12 1.70 4.30 9.01
C TYR A 12 0.41 3.51 8.79
N ARG A 13 -0.76 4.15 8.92
CA ARG A 13 -2.06 3.52 8.64
C ARG A 13 -2.14 2.99 7.20
N THR A 14 -1.60 3.75 6.24
CA THR A 14 -1.55 3.34 4.83
C THR A 14 -0.70 2.09 4.64
N MET A 15 0.48 2.03 5.27
CA MET A 15 1.35 0.85 5.20
C MET A 15 0.69 -0.39 5.83
N VAL A 16 0.09 -0.24 7.02
CA VAL A 16 -0.61 -1.36 7.70
C VAL A 16 -1.79 -1.86 6.86
N ARG A 17 -2.59 -0.94 6.29
CA ARG A 17 -3.70 -1.32 5.41
C ARG A 17 -3.22 -2.09 4.18
N HIS A 18 -2.12 -1.67 3.56
CA HIS A 18 -1.54 -2.38 2.42
C HIS A 18 -1.09 -3.79 2.82
N ARG A 19 -0.40 -3.93 3.95
CA ARG A 19 0.00 -5.25 4.47
C ARG A 19 -1.20 -6.16 4.70
N GLU A 20 -2.22 -5.69 5.42
CA GLU A 20 -3.43 -6.48 5.72
C GLU A 20 -4.17 -6.88 4.44
N PHE A 21 -4.24 -5.97 3.46
CA PHE A 21 -4.84 -6.25 2.17
C PHE A 21 -4.08 -7.35 1.43
N ASP A 22 -2.76 -7.23 1.31
CA ASP A 22 -1.94 -8.23 0.62
C ASP A 22 -1.99 -9.60 1.29
N GLU A 23 -1.95 -9.64 2.63
CA GLU A 23 -2.11 -10.90 3.37
C GLU A 23 -3.48 -11.54 3.13
N ARG A 24 -4.55 -10.73 3.08
CA ARG A 24 -5.89 -11.22 2.81
C ARG A 24 -6.01 -11.73 1.37
N VAL A 25 -5.54 -10.96 0.39
CA VAL A 25 -5.55 -11.34 -1.03
C VAL A 25 -4.76 -12.63 -1.24
N GLY A 26 -3.59 -12.77 -0.60
CA GLY A 26 -2.80 -14.00 -0.66
C GLY A 26 -3.56 -15.22 -0.13
N LYS A 27 -4.32 -15.08 0.97
CA LYS A 27 -5.16 -16.16 1.52
C LYS A 27 -6.32 -16.52 0.59
N GLU A 28 -7.01 -15.53 0.04
CA GLU A 28 -8.14 -15.75 -0.89
C GLU A 28 -7.68 -16.38 -2.21
N PHE A 29 -6.51 -15.99 -2.71
CA PHE A 29 -5.89 -16.61 -3.88
C PHE A 29 -5.51 -18.06 -3.62
N ALA A 30 -4.87 -18.35 -2.48
CA ALA A 30 -4.55 -19.72 -2.08
C ALA A 30 -5.80 -20.60 -1.89
N ALA A 31 -6.92 -20.00 -1.48
CA ALA A 31 -8.22 -20.67 -1.37
C ALA A 31 -8.94 -20.86 -2.72
N GLY A 32 -8.41 -20.31 -3.82
CA GLY A 32 -9.02 -20.40 -5.15
C GLY A 32 -10.16 -19.41 -5.40
N ASN A 33 -10.39 -18.46 -4.48
CA ASN A 33 -11.46 -17.46 -4.59
C ASN A 33 -11.08 -16.30 -5.53
N ILE A 34 -9.80 -16.15 -5.86
CA ILE A 34 -9.31 -15.14 -6.82
C ILE A 34 -8.74 -15.89 -8.04
N PRO A 35 -9.36 -15.77 -9.23
CA PRO A 35 -8.87 -16.43 -10.43
C PRO A 35 -7.69 -15.68 -11.06
N GLY A 36 -6.85 -16.39 -11.81
CA GLY A 36 -5.77 -15.80 -12.60
C GLY A 36 -4.45 -15.67 -11.83
N PHE A 37 -3.87 -14.46 -11.84
CA PHE A 37 -2.59 -14.16 -11.21
C PHE A 37 -2.73 -12.97 -10.26
N ILE A 38 -1.99 -13.03 -9.13
CA ILE A 38 -1.87 -11.92 -8.19
C ILE A 38 -0.40 -11.52 -8.03
N HIS A 39 -0.16 -10.22 -7.88
CA HIS A 39 1.15 -9.68 -7.55
C HIS A 39 1.06 -9.03 -6.18
N LEU A 40 1.68 -9.64 -5.18
CA LEU A 40 1.74 -9.13 -3.83
C LEU A 40 2.97 -8.24 -3.67
N SER A 41 2.83 -7.14 -2.97
CA SER A 41 3.87 -6.14 -2.73
C SER A 41 4.28 -6.08 -1.26
N GLN A 42 4.14 -7.20 -0.54
CA GLN A 42 4.59 -7.31 0.85
C GLN A 42 6.07 -6.96 0.97
N GLY A 43 6.38 -6.03 1.86
CA GLY A 43 7.73 -5.48 2.05
C GLY A 43 7.99 -4.19 1.24
N HIS A 44 7.11 -3.81 0.32
CA HIS A 44 7.20 -2.57 -0.46
C HIS A 44 6.21 -1.48 -0.01
N GLU A 45 5.62 -1.62 1.17
CA GLU A 45 4.56 -0.72 1.65
C GLU A 45 5.05 0.73 1.80
N ALA A 46 6.30 0.90 2.24
CA ALA A 46 6.92 2.21 2.40
C ALA A 46 7.10 2.96 1.07
N ILE A 47 7.31 2.23 -0.03
CA ILE A 47 7.46 2.83 -1.37
C ILE A 47 6.12 3.44 -1.80
N GLY A 48 5.04 2.66 -1.71
CA GLY A 48 3.69 3.13 -2.06
C GLY A 48 3.21 4.25 -1.14
N ALA A 49 3.28 4.07 0.18
CA ALA A 49 2.83 5.07 1.14
C ALA A 49 3.67 6.36 1.08
N GLY A 50 4.99 6.25 0.93
CA GLY A 50 5.91 7.38 0.84
C GLY A 50 5.74 8.18 -0.45
N ALA A 51 5.68 7.51 -1.60
CA ALA A 51 5.48 8.17 -2.89
C ALA A 51 4.14 8.91 -2.92
N MET A 52 3.05 8.24 -2.56
CA MET A 52 1.72 8.84 -2.57
C MET A 52 1.59 10.00 -1.57
N ALA A 53 2.25 9.94 -0.42
CA ALA A 53 2.26 11.04 0.55
C ALA A 53 3.07 12.28 0.10
N ALA A 54 3.89 12.15 -0.95
CA ALA A 54 4.68 13.24 -1.52
C ALA A 54 4.02 13.88 -2.76
N LEU A 55 3.11 13.18 -3.42
CA LEU A 55 2.37 13.68 -4.58
C LEU A 55 1.24 14.63 -4.17
N ARG A 56 0.93 15.56 -5.07
CA ARG A 56 -0.32 16.33 -5.05
C ARG A 56 -1.42 15.55 -5.75
N ALA A 57 -2.66 15.97 -5.52
CA ALA A 57 -3.83 15.32 -6.11
C ALA A 57 -3.89 15.43 -7.65
N ASP A 58 -3.17 16.37 -8.25
CA ASP A 58 -3.10 16.63 -9.69
C ASP A 58 -1.81 16.08 -10.34
N ASP A 59 -0.93 15.44 -9.57
CA ASP A 59 0.24 14.75 -10.11
C ASP A 59 -0.15 13.37 -10.67
N TYR A 60 0.61 12.91 -11.66
CA TYR A 60 0.35 11.65 -12.36
C TYR A 60 1.30 10.54 -11.90
N ILE A 61 0.79 9.31 -11.81
CA ILE A 61 1.55 8.08 -11.53
C ILE A 61 1.13 6.99 -12.52
N THR A 62 2.07 6.15 -12.94
CA THR A 62 1.82 4.99 -13.81
C THR A 62 2.41 3.72 -13.19
N ALA A 63 1.91 2.56 -13.64
CA ALA A 63 2.44 1.24 -13.32
C ALA A 63 3.81 0.99 -13.97
#